data_AF-A0A1E2VAE4-F1
#
_entry.id   AF-A0A1E2VAE4-F1
#
_cell.length_a   1.000
_cell.length_b   1.000
_cell.length_c   1.000
_cell.angle_alpha   90.00
_cell.angle_beta   90.00
_cell.angle_gamma   90.00
#
_symmetry.space_group_name_H-M   'P 1'
#
loop_
_entity.id
_entity.type
_entity.pdbx_description
1 polymer ?
#
loop_
_entity_poly.entity_id
_entity_poly.type
_entity_poly.pdbx_seq_one_letter_code
_entity_poly.pdbx_strand_id
1 'polypeptide(L)'
;MPQPQYDDDDIMPEAIKAQLESMFDAVGIDELEALLRTRISSYLDSRTIINGRQRKGSYKLLSEATGVSDAYIWQFHKQERAICITNMNLLAQHFDIRYVVYNFEPSA
;
A
#
# COMPACT_ATOMS: atom_id res chain seq x y z
N MET A 1 -31.83 24.80 22.76
CA MET A 1 -31.10 24.81 21.47
C MET A 1 -31.46 23.51 20.76
N PRO A 2 -31.91 23.52 19.50
CA PRO A 2 -32.08 22.27 18.77
C PRO A 2 -30.68 21.66 18.54
N GLN A 3 -30.51 20.39 18.87
CA GLN A 3 -29.27 19.66 18.58
C GLN A 3 -29.22 19.34 17.08
N PRO A 4 -28.04 19.41 16.43
CA PRO A 4 -27.90 18.95 15.05
C PRO A 4 -28.17 17.45 15.00
N GLN A 5 -29.17 17.08 14.20
CA GLN A 5 -29.52 15.71 13.86
C GLN A 5 -28.50 15.24 12.82
N TYR A 6 -27.64 14.31 13.19
CA TYR A 6 -26.77 13.62 12.24
C TYR A 6 -27.58 12.45 11.71
N ASP A 7 -27.99 12.54 10.45
CA ASP A 7 -28.74 11.48 9.77
C ASP A 7 -27.81 10.27 9.55
N ASP A 8 -28.30 9.09 9.94
CA ASP A 8 -27.67 7.77 9.88
C ASP A 8 -27.49 7.27 8.42
N ASP A 9 -26.58 7.87 7.66
CA ASP A 9 -26.04 7.25 6.43
C ASP A 9 -24.52 7.04 6.58
N ASP A 10 -24.17 5.81 6.92
CA ASP A 10 -22.84 5.17 7.01
C ASP A 10 -21.99 5.30 5.73
N ILE A 11 -21.56 6.52 5.41
CA ILE A 11 -20.65 6.78 4.31
C ILE A 11 -19.61 7.76 4.83
N MET A 12 -18.33 7.38 4.75
CA MET A 12 -17.22 8.31 4.95
C MET A 12 -17.54 9.58 4.14
N PRO A 13 -17.69 10.77 4.77
CA PRO A 13 -18.14 11.96 4.06
C PRO A 13 -17.25 12.12 2.84
N GLU A 14 -17.84 12.16 1.63
CA GLU A 14 -17.11 12.16 0.36
C GLU A 14 -16.00 13.24 0.36
N ALA A 15 -16.26 14.35 1.04
CA ALA A 15 -15.32 15.43 1.28
C ALA A 15 -14.05 15.01 2.06
N ILE A 16 -14.18 14.16 3.09
CA ILE A 16 -13.05 13.63 3.87
C ILE A 16 -12.24 12.66 3.00
N LYS A 17 -12.91 11.75 2.27
CA LYS A 17 -12.21 10.81 1.38
C LYS A 17 -11.45 11.55 0.29
N ALA A 18 -12.07 12.51 -0.39
CA ALA A 18 -11.46 13.31 -1.44
C ALA A 18 -10.27 14.13 -0.91
N GLN A 19 -10.36 14.66 0.31
CA GLN A 19 -9.25 15.35 0.95
C GLN A 19 -8.07 14.41 1.21
N LEU A 20 -8.34 13.17 1.61
CA LEU A 20 -7.30 12.18 1.87
C LEU A 20 -6.65 11.64 0.60
N GLU A 21 -7.44 11.36 -0.44
CA GLU A 21 -6.96 10.99 -1.77
C GLU A 21 -6.06 12.09 -2.38
N SER A 22 -6.21 13.35 -1.96
CA SER A 22 -5.32 14.44 -2.38
C SER A 22 -3.95 14.44 -1.66
N MET A 23 -3.86 13.80 -0.49
CA MET A 23 -2.68 13.84 0.37
C MET A 23 -1.90 12.54 0.39
N PHE A 24 -2.58 11.42 0.12
CA PHE A 24 -2.06 10.06 0.20
C PHE A 24 -2.17 9.35 -1.15
N ASP A 25 -1.22 8.48 -1.43
CA ASP A 25 -1.18 7.63 -2.62
C ASP A 25 -2.17 6.46 -2.53
N ALA A 26 -2.58 6.08 -1.32
CA ALA A 26 -3.59 5.05 -1.07
C ALA A 26 -4.39 5.34 0.21
N VAL A 27 -5.71 5.10 0.16
CA VAL A 27 -6.62 5.26 1.30
C VAL A 27 -7.27 3.91 1.60
N GLY A 28 -6.80 3.25 2.65
CA GLY A 28 -7.25 1.91 3.07
C GLY A 28 -6.28 0.79 2.68
N ILE A 29 -6.53 -0.40 3.22
CA ILE A 29 -5.67 -1.57 3.03
C ILE A 29 -5.76 -2.09 1.60
N ASP A 30 -6.96 -2.16 1.02
CA ASP A 30 -7.17 -2.72 -0.32
C ASP A 30 -6.46 -1.88 -1.41
N GLU A 31 -6.59 -0.55 -1.33
CA GLU A 31 -5.89 0.37 -2.24
C GLU A 31 -4.37 0.28 -2.07
N LEU A 32 -3.89 0.18 -0.83
CA LEU A 32 -2.47 -0.01 -0.53
C LEU A 32 -1.95 -1.30 -1.15
N GLU A 33 -2.66 -2.42 -0.98
CA GLU A 33 -2.25 -3.70 -1.54
C GLU A 33 -2.14 -3.65 -3.07
N ALA A 34 -3.16 -3.08 -3.72
CA ALA A 34 -3.18 -2.94 -5.18
C ALA A 34 -2.01 -2.07 -5.68
N LEU A 35 -1.74 -0.96 -5.00
CA LEU A 35 -0.65 -0.05 -5.34
C LEU A 35 0.72 -0.73 -5.15
N LEU A 36 0.91 -1.43 -4.03
CA LEU A 36 2.14 -2.16 -3.75
C LEU A 36 2.42 -3.23 -4.82
N ARG A 37 1.41 -3.99 -5.23
CA ARG A 37 1.54 -5.00 -6.30
C ARG A 37 1.92 -4.37 -7.64
N THR A 38 1.34 -3.23 -7.94
CA THR A 38 1.67 -2.45 -9.14
C THR A 38 3.13 -1.99 -9.10
N ARG A 39 3.59 -1.44 -7.97
CA ARG A 39 4.99 -1.01 -7.80
C ARG A 39 5.97 -2.17 -7.87
N ILE A 40 5.64 -3.33 -7.31
CA ILE A 40 6.44 -4.55 -7.44
C ILE A 40 6.55 -4.95 -8.92
N SER A 41 5.46 -4.91 -9.68
CA SER A 41 5.50 -5.22 -11.12
C SER A 41 6.44 -4.27 -11.86
N SER A 42 6.27 -2.95 -11.67
CA SER A 42 7.15 -1.94 -12.28
C SER A 42 8.62 -2.14 -11.87
N TYR A 43 8.88 -2.48 -10.61
CA TYR A 43 10.22 -2.76 -10.13
C TYR A 43 10.85 -3.95 -10.85
N LEU A 44 10.12 -5.06 -11.00
CA LEU A 44 10.61 -6.26 -11.68
C LEU A 44 10.89 -6.03 -13.17
N ASP A 45 10.16 -5.12 -13.80
CA ASP A 45 10.41 -4.74 -15.19
C ASP A 45 11.52 -3.70 -15.35
N SER A 46 11.85 -2.99 -14.27
CA SER A 46 12.93 -2.00 -14.26
C SER A 46 14.32 -2.63 -14.36
N ARG A 47 15.29 -1.81 -14.80
CA ARG A 47 16.72 -2.13 -14.76
C ARG A 47 17.44 -1.03 -14.00
N THR A 48 18.21 -1.40 -12.99
CA THR A 48 18.97 -0.47 -12.16
C THR A 48 20.46 -0.82 -12.23
N ILE A 49 21.33 0.19 -12.06
CA ILE A 49 22.77 -0.04 -12.03
C ILE A 49 23.17 -0.33 -10.58
N ILE A 50 23.65 -1.55 -10.32
CA ILE A 50 24.14 -2.00 -9.02
C ILE A 50 25.59 -2.43 -9.19
N ASN A 51 26.51 -1.80 -8.46
CA ASN A 51 27.96 -2.05 -8.56
C ASN A 51 28.49 -1.92 -10.01
N GLY A 52 28.05 -0.88 -10.73
CA GLY A 52 28.45 -0.60 -12.11
C GLY A 52 27.88 -1.57 -13.16
N ARG A 53 27.02 -2.53 -12.77
CA ARG A 53 26.35 -3.45 -13.68
C ARG A 53 24.86 -3.19 -13.73
N GLN A 54 24.27 -3.17 -14.92
CA GLN A 54 22.82 -3.19 -15.05
C GLN A 54 22.28 -4.53 -14.54
N ARG A 55 21.38 -4.48 -13.56
CA ARG A 55 20.64 -5.62 -13.05
C ARG A 55 19.16 -5.37 -13.25
N LYS A 56 18.44 -6.42 -13.68
CA LYS A 56 16.99 -6.42 -13.71
C LYS A 56 16.47 -6.50 -12.28
N GLY A 57 15.38 -5.79 -11.97
CA GLY A 57 14.68 -5.96 -10.71
C GLY A 57 14.31 -7.42 -10.49
N SER A 58 14.42 -7.89 -9.26
CA SER A 58 14.05 -9.25 -8.88
C SER A 58 13.53 -9.28 -7.45
N TYR A 59 12.74 -10.29 -7.10
CA TYR A 59 12.26 -10.45 -5.71
C TYR A 59 13.41 -10.54 -4.71
N LYS A 60 14.53 -11.15 -5.11
CA LYS A 60 15.73 -11.23 -4.27
C LYS A 60 16.30 -9.84 -3.97
N LEU A 61 16.46 -8.99 -4.98
CA LEU A 61 16.95 -7.63 -4.78
C LEU A 61 15.98 -6.78 -3.96
N LEU A 62 14.67 -6.96 -4.17
CA LEU A 62 13.66 -6.25 -3.38
C LEU A 62 13.65 -6.72 -1.91
N SER A 63 13.85 -8.03 -1.68
CA SER A 63 14.02 -8.62 -0.35
C SER A 63 15.25 -8.06 0.37
N GLU A 64 16.39 -8.00 -0.33
CA GLU A 64 17.61 -7.39 0.20
C GLU A 64 17.42 -5.91 0.55
N ALA A 65 16.62 -5.18 -0.22
CA ALA A 65 16.36 -3.74 0.01
C ALA A 65 15.34 -3.45 1.11
N THR A 66 14.37 -4.34 1.33
CA THR A 66 13.22 -4.11 2.23
C THR A 66 13.28 -4.93 3.52
N GLY A 67 14.06 -6.02 3.54
CA GLY A 67 14.05 -7.01 4.62
C GLY A 67 12.86 -7.97 4.60
N VAL A 68 11.92 -7.82 3.65
CA VAL A 68 10.79 -8.75 3.47
C VAL A 68 11.26 -9.94 2.64
N SER A 69 11.05 -11.17 3.12
CA SER A 69 11.48 -12.35 2.38
C SER A 69 10.90 -12.38 0.96
N ASP A 70 11.75 -12.74 0.01
CA ASP A 70 11.44 -12.89 -1.42
C ASP A 70 10.27 -13.85 -1.66
N ALA A 71 10.17 -14.93 -0.89
CA ALA A 71 9.04 -15.85 -0.94
C ALA A 71 7.72 -15.17 -0.56
N TYR A 72 7.71 -14.33 0.48
CA TYR A 72 6.52 -13.57 0.87
C TYR A 72 6.15 -12.51 -0.16
N ILE A 73 7.13 -11.77 -0.69
CA ILE A 73 6.89 -10.80 -1.77
C ILE A 73 6.29 -11.49 -2.99
N TRP A 74 6.82 -12.66 -3.37
CA TRP A 74 6.31 -13.43 -4.50
C TRP A 74 4.87 -13.93 -4.25
N GLN A 75 4.57 -14.45 -3.05
CA GLN A 75 3.21 -14.88 -2.71
C GLN A 75 2.21 -13.71 -2.74
N PHE A 76 2.60 -12.57 -2.17
CA PHE A 76 1.80 -11.35 -2.21
C PHE A 76 1.51 -10.90 -3.65
N HIS A 77 2.55 -10.86 -4.49
CA HIS A 77 2.44 -10.37 -5.86
C HIS A 77 1.75 -11.36 -6.81
N LYS A 78 2.01 -12.67 -6.71
CA LYS A 78 1.54 -13.67 -7.70
C LYS A 78 0.41 -14.57 -7.23
N GLN A 79 0.28 -14.79 -5.92
CA GLN A 79 -0.81 -15.61 -5.36
C GLN A 79 -1.90 -14.77 -4.71
N GLU A 80 -1.78 -13.44 -4.82
CA GLU A 80 -2.71 -12.48 -4.27
C GLU A 80 -2.98 -12.61 -2.77
N ARG A 81 -2.05 -13.22 -2.04
CA ARG A 81 -2.18 -13.43 -0.59
C ARG A 81 -1.90 -12.15 0.16
N ALA A 82 -2.79 -11.79 1.07
CA ALA A 82 -2.55 -10.70 2.02
C ALA A 82 -1.28 -10.96 2.84
N ILE A 83 -0.56 -9.89 3.16
CA ILE A 83 0.61 -9.91 4.04
C ILE A 83 0.35 -8.99 5.23
N CYS A 84 1.10 -9.19 6.32
CA CYS A 84 0.92 -8.34 7.50
C CYS A 84 1.30 -6.89 7.22
N ILE A 85 0.66 -5.96 7.95
CA ILE A 85 0.86 -4.51 7.83
C ILE A 85 2.34 -4.11 7.99
N THR A 86 3.11 -4.84 8.81
CA THR A 86 4.55 -4.61 8.96
C THR A 86 5.31 -4.78 7.64
N ASN A 87 4.99 -5.82 6.86
CA ASN A 87 5.64 -6.03 5.57
C ASN A 87 5.13 -5.02 4.53
N MET A 88 3.85 -4.64 4.59
CA MET A 88 3.31 -3.57 3.74
C MET A 88 4.01 -2.23 4.01
N ASN A 89 4.28 -1.90 5.28
CA ASN A 89 5.04 -0.72 5.67
C ASN A 89 6.45 -0.69 5.07
N LEU A 90 7.17 -1.81 5.15
CA LEU A 90 8.53 -1.90 4.61
C LEU A 90 8.54 -1.70 3.09
N LEU A 91 7.56 -2.29 2.39
CA LEU A 91 7.42 -2.11 0.94
C LEU A 91 6.98 -0.68 0.58
N ALA A 92 6.04 -0.10 1.33
CA ALA A 92 5.57 1.27 1.12
C ALA A 92 6.71 2.28 1.30
N GLN A 93 7.53 2.11 2.35
CA GLN A 93 8.71 2.94 2.56
C GLN A 93 9.72 2.82 1.41
N HIS A 94 9.96 1.61 0.91
CA HIS A 94 10.88 1.41 -0.21
C HIS A 94 10.39 2.07 -1.51
N PHE A 95 9.08 2.08 -1.75
CA PHE A 95 8.46 2.67 -2.94
C PHE A 95 8.03 4.13 -2.77
N ASP A 96 8.36 4.76 -1.63
CA ASP A 96 7.95 6.13 -1.29
C ASP A 96 6.43 6.34 -1.40
N ILE A 97 5.65 5.37 -0.91
CA ILE A 97 4.19 5.40 -0.89
C ILE A 97 3.73 5.94 0.46
N ARG A 98 2.97 7.03 0.44
CA ARG A 98 2.28 7.57 1.60
C ARG A 98 0.85 7.04 1.60
N TYR A 99 0.45 6.35 2.64
CA TYR A 99 -0.90 5.79 2.74
C TYR A 99 -1.49 6.04 4.11
N VAL A 100 -2.81 5.89 4.20
CA VAL A 100 -3.54 5.97 5.45
C VAL A 100 -4.55 4.83 5.54
N VAL A 101 -4.64 4.20 6.71
CA VAL A 101 -5.63 3.15 6.99
C VAL A 101 -6.61 3.70 8.02
N TYR A 102 -7.89 3.69 7.67
CA TYR A 102 -8.97 4.08 8.56
C TYR A 102 -9.69 2.84 9.09
N ASN A 103 -9.68 2.68 10.41
CA ASN A 103 -10.59 1.78 11.12
C ASN A 103 -11.67 2.67 11.74
N PHE A 104 -12.80 2.87 11.07
CA PHE A 104 -14.01 3.23 11.80
C PHE A 104 -14.69 1.93 12.23
N GLU A 105 -14.99 1.81 13.52
CA GLU A 105 -15.87 0.74 14.00
C GLU A 105 -17.20 0.88 13.24
N PRO A 106 -17.79 -0.21 12.71
CA PRO A 106 -19.18 -0.17 12.32
C PRO A 106 -19.97 0.16 13.60
N SER A 107 -20.71 1.27 13.60
CA SER A 107 -21.58 1.59 14.72
C SER A 107 -22.51 0.41 14.97
N ALA A 108 -22.43 -0.15 16.18
CA ALA A 108 -23.29 -1.21 16.67
C ALA A 108 -24.66 -0.69 17.09
#